data_AF-A0A936EJ58-F1
#
_entry.id   AF-A0A936EJ58-F1
#
_cell.length_a   1.000
_cell.length_b   1.000
_cell.length_c   1.000
_cell.angle_alpha   90.00
_cell.angle_beta   90.00
_cell.angle_gamma   90.00
#
_symmetry.space_group_name_H-M   'P 1'
#
loop_
_entity.id
_entity.type
_entity.pdbx_description
1 polymer ?
#
loop_
_entity_poly.entity_id
_entity_poly.type
_entity_poly.pdbx_seq_one_letter_code
_entity_poly.pdbx_strand_id
1 'polypeptide(L)'
;MMKRKIITSSFFLCMFVTTSLAQEVDSLLNKVKDKAKEKLQISGTMGVTYEGYGLNRSPSGWTGYQPRRPWNQVRFNFTPTFKFSKNFSLPFNFNFAAIPTNFAGPYAGIKKPTFGQFITNPMNSFGINPKYKWAELQLGTQYLKYSELSTGDIGVFGVGVDLRPKIFRFKFFTGISQQGINYVAGPPTVTGAYKRKNWMAQIGLEKEDSYLFAINIAKGKDVPTSAAPPPLTIRPQEGIVISLVSDLYRRKAFILKPKAHNLLFTKDLATPLSSNVKSLKPFIEAHTSTITDFAGQLAVGKKGKNLDLGVMVKYLGAGFQTIGYPFLQSDRLDYLLNTRINAWKNKMNIVASLGQRVNNVKNTALRAKQFIGNLNWFTQFSDNFSLNINYNNFGFQTASGLNPFGIKNVSNDLGINPTFTFTGKKIIHLISMSYNYSKYDERDVYSGLTTSNNTHTGVLTYVPTYLEKEISPDFSILYFYNDVPGAKITLATLSAALSMQAAKKEDAAQGAITVYLGKT
;
A
#
# COMPACT_ATOMS: atom_id res chain seq x y z
N MET A 1 -37.69 13.25 -39.05
CA MET A 1 -38.54 13.60 -37.89
C MET A 1 -37.79 13.22 -36.62
N MET A 2 -37.70 14.11 -35.61
CA MET A 2 -37.02 13.98 -34.28
C MET A 2 -35.74 13.12 -34.18
N LYS A 3 -34.52 13.68 -34.05
CA LYS A 3 -33.95 14.41 -32.89
C LYS A 3 -34.21 13.76 -31.51
N ARG A 4 -33.12 13.35 -30.84
CA ARG A 4 -32.84 13.78 -29.45
C ARG A 4 -31.33 13.88 -29.20
N LYS A 5 -30.83 15.12 -29.12
CA LYS A 5 -29.58 15.45 -28.43
C LYS A 5 -29.78 15.21 -26.94
N ILE A 6 -28.75 14.75 -26.24
CA ILE A 6 -28.51 15.16 -24.86
C ILE A 6 -27.12 15.81 -24.83
N ILE A 7 -27.12 17.13 -24.68
CA ILE A 7 -25.94 17.92 -24.36
C ILE A 7 -26.00 18.15 -22.85
N THR A 8 -24.93 17.79 -22.15
CA THR A 8 -24.68 18.26 -20.78
C THR A 8 -23.27 18.81 -20.72
N SER A 9 -23.15 20.11 -20.98
CA SER A 9 -21.95 20.88 -20.68
C SER A 9 -21.85 21.10 -19.17
N SER A 10 -20.64 21.05 -18.63
CA SER A 10 -20.29 21.82 -17.44
C SER A 10 -18.91 22.42 -17.67
N PHE A 11 -18.81 23.70 -17.37
CA PHE A 11 -17.71 24.59 -17.71
C PHE A 11 -16.95 24.92 -16.42
N PHE A 12 -15.63 25.13 -16.47
CA PHE A 12 -14.83 26.00 -15.59
C PHE A 12 -13.27 25.78 -15.87
N LEU A 13 -12.33 26.44 -15.13
CA LEU A 13 -10.83 26.54 -15.34
C LEU A 13 -10.03 26.80 -14.01
N CYS A 14 -8.72 26.56 -13.85
CA CYS A 14 -7.80 27.60 -13.28
C CYS A 14 -6.29 27.30 -13.36
N MET A 15 -5.70 27.78 -14.45
CA MET A 15 -4.43 28.51 -14.54
C MET A 15 -4.05 29.36 -13.28
N PHE A 16 -2.79 29.73 -13.01
CA PHE A 16 -1.53 29.50 -13.74
C PHE A 16 -0.28 29.67 -12.84
N VAL A 17 0.93 29.57 -13.42
CA VAL A 17 2.24 29.76 -12.79
C VAL A 17 3.10 30.73 -13.65
N THR A 18 3.76 31.71 -13.00
CA THR A 18 4.91 32.56 -13.49
C THR A 18 4.68 33.55 -14.67
N THR A 19 5.40 34.68 -14.86
CA THR A 19 6.65 35.23 -14.24
C THR A 19 6.78 36.77 -14.34
N SER A 20 7.67 37.34 -13.50
CA SER A 20 8.62 38.45 -13.80
C SER A 20 8.16 39.88 -14.14
N LEU A 21 7.23 40.46 -13.38
CA LEU A 21 7.16 41.93 -13.16
C LEU A 21 6.66 42.31 -11.75
N ALA A 22 6.63 41.33 -10.84
CA ALA A 22 5.76 41.37 -9.67
C ALA A 22 6.48 41.62 -8.32
N GLN A 23 7.80 41.73 -8.29
CA GLN A 23 8.58 41.46 -7.06
C GLN A 23 8.34 42.45 -5.90
N GLU A 24 8.09 43.74 -6.17
CA GLU A 24 7.72 44.71 -5.12
C GLU A 24 6.22 44.67 -4.78
N VAL A 25 5.35 44.55 -5.80
CA VAL A 25 3.90 44.46 -5.62
C VAL A 25 3.53 43.20 -4.84
N ASP A 26 4.15 42.04 -5.13
CA ASP A 26 3.97 40.79 -4.40
C ASP A 26 4.39 40.90 -2.93
N SER A 27 5.30 41.79 -2.53
CA SER A 27 5.65 41.93 -1.10
C SER A 27 4.47 42.50 -0.28
N LEU A 28 3.74 43.46 -0.87
CA LEU A 28 2.54 44.07 -0.30
C LEU A 28 1.32 43.15 -0.47
N LEU A 29 1.17 42.56 -1.66
CA LEU A 29 0.11 41.58 -1.95
C LEU A 29 0.26 40.30 -1.14
N ASN A 30 1.48 39.86 -0.78
CA ASN A 30 1.68 38.75 0.16
C ASN A 30 1.38 39.16 1.61
N LYS A 31 1.73 40.37 2.07
CA LYS A 31 1.28 40.85 3.40
C LYS A 31 -0.25 40.94 3.51
N VAL A 32 -0.95 41.29 2.43
CA VAL A 32 -2.42 41.30 2.38
C VAL A 32 -2.99 39.88 2.20
N LYS A 33 -2.43 39.05 1.31
CA LYS A 33 -2.82 37.63 1.15
C LYS A 33 -2.57 36.81 2.41
N ASP A 34 -1.53 37.08 3.19
CA ASP A 34 -1.24 36.37 4.43
C ASP A 34 -2.20 36.75 5.56
N LYS A 35 -2.75 37.98 5.56
CA LYS A 35 -3.93 38.33 6.39
C LYS A 35 -5.23 37.73 5.84
N ALA A 36 -5.37 37.54 4.52
CA ALA A 36 -6.55 36.91 3.90
C ALA A 36 -6.50 35.37 3.83
N LYS A 37 -5.38 34.74 4.22
CA LYS A 37 -5.15 33.28 4.17
C LYS A 37 -5.77 32.49 5.33
N GLU A 38 -6.50 33.15 6.24
CA GLU A 38 -7.36 32.47 7.23
C GLU A 38 -8.70 32.00 6.63
N LYS A 39 -8.79 31.93 5.29
CA LYS A 39 -9.90 31.29 4.59
C LYS A 39 -9.67 29.79 4.44
N LEU A 40 -10.78 29.06 4.45
CA LEU A 40 -10.87 27.62 4.19
C LEU A 40 -10.12 27.24 2.89
N GLN A 41 -9.08 26.40 3.02
CA GLN A 41 -8.40 25.76 1.89
C GLN A 41 -8.92 24.34 1.73
N ILE A 42 -9.31 23.97 0.52
CA ILE A 42 -9.76 22.62 0.17
C ILE A 42 -8.76 22.02 -0.80
N SER A 43 -8.28 20.82 -0.50
CA SER A 43 -7.32 20.08 -1.36
C SER A 43 -7.57 18.58 -1.28
N GLY A 44 -7.55 17.86 -2.39
CA GLY A 44 -7.74 16.40 -2.41
C GLY A 44 -8.07 15.90 -3.80
N THR A 45 -8.49 14.64 -3.92
CA THR A 45 -8.96 14.07 -5.20
C THR A 45 -10.43 13.69 -5.13
N MET A 46 -11.13 13.89 -6.24
CA MET A 46 -12.42 13.25 -6.52
C MET A 46 -12.30 12.49 -7.85
N GLY A 47 -12.91 11.32 -7.95
CA GLY A 47 -12.90 10.54 -9.17
C GLY A 47 -13.94 9.43 -9.17
N VAL A 48 -14.39 9.04 -10.36
CA VAL A 48 -15.24 7.88 -10.59
C VAL A 48 -14.49 6.95 -11.51
N THR A 49 -14.41 5.66 -11.16
CA THR A 49 -13.82 4.64 -12.02
C THR A 49 -14.84 3.55 -12.33
N TYR A 50 -14.73 2.98 -13.52
CA TYR A 50 -15.53 1.83 -13.96
C TYR A 50 -14.57 0.66 -14.22
N GLU A 51 -14.77 -0.45 -13.51
CA GLU A 51 -14.09 -1.72 -13.73
C GLU A 51 -15.06 -2.69 -14.42
N GLY A 52 -14.72 -3.13 -15.64
CA GLY A 52 -15.34 -4.27 -16.30
C GLY A 52 -14.54 -5.55 -16.01
N TYR A 53 -15.20 -6.59 -15.51
CA TYR A 53 -14.60 -7.88 -15.12
C TYR A 53 -15.41 -9.04 -15.68
N GLY A 54 -15.06 -9.51 -16.88
CA GLY A 54 -15.72 -10.64 -17.54
C GLY A 54 -14.80 -11.84 -17.71
N LEU A 55 -15.39 -13.03 -17.86
CA LEU A 55 -14.70 -14.21 -18.40
C LEU A 55 -15.10 -14.35 -19.89
N ASN A 56 -14.12 -14.50 -20.79
CA ASN A 56 -14.33 -14.49 -22.25
C ASN A 56 -15.38 -15.49 -22.78
N ARG A 57 -15.76 -16.51 -22.01
CA ARG A 57 -16.74 -17.52 -22.44
C ARG A 57 -18.21 -17.17 -22.15
N SER A 58 -18.49 -16.11 -21.36
CA SER A 58 -19.83 -15.71 -20.89
C SER A 58 -20.84 -16.87 -20.73
N PRO A 59 -20.47 -17.97 -20.04
CA PRO A 59 -21.11 -19.25 -20.29
C PRO A 59 -22.48 -19.32 -19.63
N SER A 60 -23.52 -19.66 -20.40
CA SER A 60 -24.86 -19.95 -19.89
C SER A 60 -24.87 -21.31 -19.19
N GLY A 61 -24.52 -21.33 -17.89
CA GLY A 61 -24.50 -22.56 -17.07
C GLY A 61 -23.42 -22.55 -15.99
N TRP A 62 -23.40 -23.61 -15.17
CA TRP A 62 -22.31 -23.84 -14.21
C TRP A 62 -21.04 -24.28 -14.96
N THR A 63 -19.92 -23.60 -14.70
CA THR A 63 -18.64 -23.87 -15.38
C THR A 63 -17.48 -24.16 -14.43
N GLY A 64 -17.76 -24.47 -13.16
CA GLY A 64 -16.75 -24.61 -12.10
C GLY A 64 -16.11 -23.29 -11.65
N TYR A 65 -16.07 -22.28 -12.52
CA TYR A 65 -15.55 -20.95 -12.22
C TYR A 65 -16.66 -20.01 -11.73
N GLN A 66 -16.50 -19.47 -10.52
CA GLN A 66 -17.34 -18.41 -9.98
C GLN A 66 -16.62 -17.05 -10.09
N PRO A 67 -17.29 -15.98 -10.56
CA PRO A 67 -16.67 -14.66 -10.68
C PRO A 67 -16.30 -14.12 -9.29
N ARG A 68 -15.03 -13.75 -9.09
CA ARG A 68 -14.53 -13.25 -7.79
C ARG A 68 -14.94 -11.81 -7.48
N ARG A 69 -15.48 -11.08 -8.47
CA ARG A 69 -15.97 -9.69 -8.38
C ARG A 69 -17.24 -9.54 -9.23
N PRO A 70 -18.10 -8.55 -8.96
CA PRO A 70 -19.16 -8.15 -9.88
C PRO A 70 -18.60 -7.83 -11.27
N TRP A 71 -19.35 -8.11 -12.33
CA TRP A 71 -18.88 -7.90 -13.71
C TRP A 71 -18.74 -6.43 -14.09
N ASN A 72 -19.59 -5.57 -13.54
CA ASN A 72 -19.60 -4.15 -13.80
C ASN A 72 -19.53 -3.45 -12.45
N GLN A 73 -18.44 -2.75 -12.18
CA GLN A 73 -18.20 -2.14 -10.88
C GLN A 73 -17.87 -0.66 -11.05
N VAL A 74 -18.78 0.20 -10.58
CA VAL A 74 -18.48 1.64 -10.39
C VAL A 74 -17.88 1.84 -9.01
N ARG A 75 -16.76 2.55 -8.94
CA ARG A 75 -16.19 3.08 -7.69
C ARG A 75 -16.19 4.59 -7.69
N PHE A 76 -16.39 5.15 -6.51
CA PHE A 76 -16.24 6.56 -6.24
C PHE A 76 -15.06 6.73 -5.27
N ASN A 77 -14.15 7.65 -5.59
CA ASN A 77 -13.08 8.10 -4.72
C ASN A 77 -13.32 9.58 -4.40
N PHE A 78 -13.31 9.93 -3.12
CA PHE A 78 -13.41 11.29 -2.63
C PHE A 78 -12.53 11.44 -1.39
N THR A 79 -11.44 12.19 -1.49
CA THR A 79 -10.44 12.35 -0.42
C THR A 79 -10.11 13.83 -0.14
N PRO A 80 -11.11 14.70 0.11
CA PRO A 80 -10.85 16.10 0.40
C PRO A 80 -10.18 16.28 1.76
N THR A 81 -9.38 17.32 1.88
CA THR A 81 -8.83 17.85 3.13
C THR A 81 -9.21 19.31 3.23
N PHE A 82 -10.04 19.62 4.23
CA PHE A 82 -10.49 20.97 4.54
C PHE A 82 -9.58 21.57 5.62
N LYS A 83 -8.79 22.60 5.30
CA LYS A 83 -7.96 23.33 6.27
C LYS A 83 -8.62 24.67 6.57
N PHE A 84 -9.21 24.80 7.75
CA PHE A 84 -9.90 26.02 8.16
C PHE A 84 -8.94 27.05 8.78
N SER A 85 -7.81 26.61 9.32
CA SER A 85 -6.75 27.47 9.85
C SER A 85 -5.41 26.73 9.86
N LYS A 86 -4.32 27.41 10.22
CA LYS A 86 -3.01 26.78 10.48
C LYS A 86 -3.08 25.66 11.53
N ASN A 87 -4.09 25.70 12.41
CA ASN A 87 -4.23 24.80 13.55
C ASN A 87 -5.29 23.71 13.35
N PHE A 88 -6.19 23.82 12.37
CA PHE A 88 -7.30 22.87 12.18
C PHE A 88 -7.40 22.36 10.74
N SER A 89 -7.33 21.04 10.60
CA SER A 89 -7.52 20.33 9.33
C SER A 89 -8.45 19.14 9.50
N LEU A 90 -9.34 18.96 8.53
CA LEU A 90 -10.33 17.90 8.46
C LEU A 90 -10.16 17.12 7.14
N PRO A 91 -9.21 16.17 7.07
CA PRO A 91 -9.12 15.17 6.02
C PRO A 91 -10.26 14.15 6.11
N PHE A 92 -10.80 13.81 4.95
CA PHE A 92 -11.74 12.70 4.73
C PHE A 92 -11.11 11.68 3.80
N ASN A 93 -11.47 10.41 4.00
CA ASN A 93 -11.26 9.34 3.05
C ASN A 93 -12.61 8.68 2.79
N PHE A 94 -13.11 8.76 1.56
CA PHE A 94 -14.32 8.07 1.16
C PHE A 94 -14.09 7.38 -0.19
N ASN A 95 -13.78 6.10 -0.13
CA ASN A 95 -13.70 5.23 -1.31
C ASN A 95 -14.80 4.18 -1.20
N PHE A 96 -15.71 4.12 -2.17
CA PHE A 96 -16.80 3.15 -2.10
C PHE A 96 -17.17 2.55 -3.45
N ALA A 97 -17.66 1.32 -3.36
CA ALA A 97 -18.27 0.54 -4.41
C ALA A 97 -19.77 0.86 -4.53
N ALA A 98 -20.25 1.14 -5.74
CA ALA A 98 -21.69 1.24 -6.01
C ALA A 98 -22.43 -0.08 -5.74
N ILE A 99 -21.77 -1.20 -6.04
CA ILE A 99 -22.21 -2.56 -5.70
C ILE A 99 -21.21 -3.09 -4.64
N PRO A 100 -21.50 -2.94 -3.34
CA PRO A 100 -20.57 -3.32 -2.27
C PRO A 100 -20.53 -4.84 -2.01
N THR A 101 -21.37 -5.63 -2.67
CA THR A 101 -21.44 -7.08 -2.46
C THR A 101 -20.36 -7.82 -3.25
N ASN A 102 -19.33 -8.29 -2.55
CA ASN A 102 -18.57 -9.44 -3.00
C ASN A 102 -19.40 -10.73 -2.84
N PHE A 103 -19.10 -11.76 -3.63
CA PHE A 103 -19.81 -13.04 -3.59
C PHE A 103 -19.52 -13.89 -2.34
N ALA A 104 -18.55 -13.50 -1.51
CA ALA A 104 -18.06 -14.29 -0.36
C ALA A 104 -17.60 -13.45 0.86
N GLY A 105 -18.21 -12.28 1.10
CA GLY A 105 -17.95 -11.45 2.29
C GLY A 105 -19.08 -11.46 3.33
N PRO A 106 -18.93 -10.69 4.42
CA PRO A 106 -19.91 -10.64 5.53
C PRO A 106 -21.29 -10.12 5.12
N TYR A 107 -21.39 -9.50 3.93
CA TYR A 107 -22.61 -8.93 3.37
C TYR A 107 -22.94 -9.51 1.98
N ALA A 108 -22.37 -10.67 1.62
CA ALA A 108 -22.72 -11.39 0.40
C ALA A 108 -24.22 -11.68 0.36
N GLY A 109 -24.85 -11.50 -0.80
CA GLY A 109 -26.29 -11.69 -0.98
C GLY A 109 -27.21 -10.58 -0.42
N ILE A 110 -26.68 -9.63 0.38
CA ILE A 110 -27.49 -8.52 0.92
C ILE A 110 -27.75 -7.49 -0.18
N LYS A 111 -28.92 -7.58 -0.82
CA LYS A 111 -29.36 -6.68 -1.93
C LYS A 111 -29.48 -5.20 -1.52
N LYS A 112 -29.67 -4.91 -0.23
CA LYS A 112 -29.77 -3.55 0.34
C LYS A 112 -29.04 -3.50 1.69
N PRO A 113 -27.72 -3.27 1.73
CA PRO A 113 -27.00 -3.14 3.00
C PRO A 113 -27.45 -1.88 3.74
N THR A 114 -27.55 -1.98 5.07
CA THR A 114 -27.71 -0.80 5.94
C THR A 114 -26.48 0.11 5.85
N PHE A 115 -26.62 1.38 6.20
CA PHE A 115 -25.50 2.34 6.20
C PHE A 115 -24.29 1.83 7.02
N GLY A 116 -24.54 1.23 8.19
CA GLY A 116 -23.49 0.60 9.00
C GLY A 116 -22.75 -0.51 8.27
N GLN A 117 -23.49 -1.47 7.68
CA GLN A 117 -22.89 -2.56 6.89
C GLN A 117 -22.14 -2.03 5.66
N PHE A 118 -22.60 -0.95 5.05
CA PHE A 118 -21.94 -0.31 3.92
C PHE A 118 -20.59 0.30 4.30
N ILE A 119 -20.52 1.10 5.37
CA ILE A 119 -19.26 1.76 5.79
C ILE A 119 -18.26 0.79 6.44
N THR A 120 -18.72 -0.36 6.97
CA THR A 120 -17.85 -1.41 7.52
C THR A 120 -17.53 -2.54 6.53
N ASN A 121 -17.90 -2.39 5.25
CA ASN A 121 -17.58 -3.37 4.22
C ASN A 121 -16.08 -3.25 3.82
N PRO A 122 -15.28 -4.33 3.81
CA PRO A 122 -13.87 -4.26 3.40
C PRO A 122 -13.61 -3.77 1.96
N MET A 123 -14.62 -3.75 1.08
CA MET A 123 -14.52 -3.14 -0.26
C MET A 123 -14.64 -1.61 -0.25
N ASN A 124 -15.08 -1.04 0.87
CA ASN A 124 -15.26 0.38 1.09
C ASN A 124 -14.26 0.87 2.15
N SER A 125 -13.78 2.10 2.00
CA SER A 125 -12.99 2.80 3.00
C SER A 125 -13.69 4.11 3.34
N PHE A 126 -14.08 4.27 4.60
CA PHE A 126 -14.61 5.50 5.15
C PHE A 126 -13.71 5.90 6.31
N GLY A 127 -13.13 7.10 6.29
CA GLY A 127 -12.30 7.63 7.35
C GLY A 127 -12.45 9.14 7.48
N ILE A 128 -12.38 9.64 8.72
CA ILE A 128 -12.33 11.07 9.02
C ILE A 128 -11.29 11.26 10.12
N ASN A 129 -10.33 12.16 9.92
CA ASN A 129 -9.28 12.42 10.93
C ASN A 129 -9.25 13.90 11.34
N PRO A 130 -10.24 14.42 12.09
CA PRO A 130 -10.23 15.81 12.56
C PRO A 130 -8.98 16.08 13.41
N LYS A 131 -8.17 17.04 12.99
CA LYS A 131 -6.90 17.37 13.64
C LYS A 131 -6.88 18.83 14.09
N TYR A 132 -6.67 19.03 15.39
CA TYR A 132 -6.49 20.33 16.02
C TYR A 132 -5.13 20.39 16.75
N LYS A 133 -4.21 21.20 16.23
CA LYS A 133 -2.83 21.36 16.72
C LYS A 133 -2.12 20.01 16.87
N TRP A 134 -1.95 19.56 18.10
CA TRP A 134 -1.27 18.32 18.49
C TRP A 134 -2.23 17.13 18.69
N ALA A 135 -3.54 17.35 18.64
CA ALA A 135 -4.55 16.30 18.81
C ALA A 135 -5.18 15.94 17.46
N GLU A 136 -5.28 14.65 17.17
CA GLU A 136 -6.01 14.10 16.05
C GLU A 136 -7.00 13.05 16.57
N LEU A 137 -8.28 13.22 16.25
CA LEU A 137 -9.30 12.18 16.40
C LEU A 137 -9.27 11.32 15.13
N GLN A 138 -9.35 10.00 15.26
CA GLN A 138 -9.30 9.06 14.14
C GLN A 138 -10.59 8.26 14.10
N LEU A 139 -11.37 8.37 13.02
CA LEU A 139 -12.66 7.72 12.85
C LEU A 139 -12.68 6.86 11.59
N GLY A 140 -13.41 5.75 11.62
CA GLY A 140 -13.59 4.86 10.47
C GLY A 140 -12.41 3.92 10.24
N THR A 141 -12.19 3.51 8.99
CA THR A 141 -11.10 2.63 8.55
C THR A 141 -9.75 3.34 8.62
N GLN A 142 -8.85 2.84 9.45
CA GLN A 142 -7.49 3.35 9.61
C GLN A 142 -6.46 2.23 9.39
N TYR A 143 -5.34 2.56 8.73
CA TYR A 143 -4.18 1.68 8.51
C TYR A 143 -3.02 2.14 9.40
N LEU A 144 -3.07 1.76 10.67
CA LEU A 144 -2.17 2.29 11.69
C LEU A 144 -0.87 1.47 11.77
N LYS A 145 0.24 2.05 11.28
CA LYS A 145 1.58 1.45 11.37
C LYS A 145 2.34 1.99 12.58
N TYR A 146 2.30 1.28 13.72
CA TYR A 146 3.08 1.63 14.90
C TYR A 146 4.50 1.04 14.88
N SER A 147 4.66 -0.14 14.26
CA SER A 147 5.95 -0.77 13.92
C SER A 147 5.73 -1.89 12.91
N GLU A 148 6.68 -2.08 11.99
CA GLU A 148 6.69 -3.12 10.93
C GLU A 148 6.47 -4.55 11.43
N LEU A 149 6.76 -4.83 12.71
CA LEU A 149 6.60 -6.16 13.31
C LEU A 149 5.42 -6.22 14.29
N SER A 150 4.46 -5.28 14.17
CA SER A 150 3.27 -5.20 15.02
C SER A 150 1.99 -4.96 14.22
N THR A 151 1.95 -3.90 13.39
CA THR A 151 0.74 -3.34 12.76
C THR A 151 1.09 -2.59 11.48
N GLY A 152 0.15 -2.52 10.53
CA GLY A 152 0.22 -1.64 9.36
C GLY A 152 -0.55 -2.15 8.14
N ASP A 153 -0.70 -3.47 8.01
CA ASP A 153 -1.15 -4.11 6.76
C ASP A 153 -2.67 -4.40 6.73
N ILE A 154 -3.34 -4.30 7.88
CA ILE A 154 -4.79 -4.48 7.99
C ILE A 154 -5.49 -3.15 8.25
N GLY A 155 -6.57 -2.91 7.54
CA GLY A 155 -7.49 -1.81 7.85
C GLY A 155 -8.32 -2.16 9.07
N VAL A 156 -8.43 -1.24 10.03
CA VAL A 156 -9.28 -1.41 11.21
C VAL A 156 -10.33 -0.32 11.20
N PHE A 157 -11.61 -0.69 11.09
CA PHE A 157 -12.73 0.24 11.20
C PHE A 157 -13.05 0.49 12.68
N GLY A 158 -12.94 1.73 13.15
CA GLY A 158 -13.16 2.04 14.56
C GLY A 158 -12.98 3.51 14.93
N VAL A 159 -12.47 3.73 16.14
CA VAL A 159 -12.22 5.05 16.72
C VAL A 159 -10.92 5.06 17.52
N GLY A 160 -10.21 6.18 17.48
CA GLY A 160 -9.00 6.41 18.27
C GLY A 160 -8.56 7.86 18.30
N VAL A 161 -7.41 8.08 18.93
CA VAL A 161 -6.75 9.39 19.07
C VAL A 161 -5.24 9.25 18.83
N ASP A 162 -4.65 10.29 18.24
CA ASP A 162 -3.20 10.49 18.11
C ASP A 162 -2.85 11.87 18.67
N LEU A 163 -2.26 11.88 19.87
CA LEU A 163 -1.95 13.07 20.65
C LEU A 163 -0.43 13.24 20.73
N ARG A 164 0.08 14.40 20.29
CA ARG A 164 1.52 14.70 20.25
C ARG A 164 1.89 16.03 20.93
N PRO A 165 1.55 16.26 22.22
CA PRO A 165 1.85 17.52 22.89
C PRO A 165 3.36 17.66 23.17
N LYS A 166 4.00 18.63 22.52
CA LYS A 166 5.45 18.92 22.59
C LYS A 166 6.30 17.70 22.19
N ILE A 167 6.90 17.01 23.17
CA ILE A 167 7.71 15.81 22.96
C ILE A 167 6.97 14.52 23.31
N PHE A 168 5.81 14.61 23.95
CA PHE A 168 5.05 13.41 24.34
C PHE A 168 4.25 12.91 23.16
N ARG A 169 4.12 11.59 23.05
CA ARG A 169 3.34 10.92 22.02
C ARG A 169 2.49 9.84 22.66
N PHE A 170 1.17 9.98 22.52
CA PHE A 170 0.19 9.00 22.95
C PHE A 170 -0.74 8.70 21.78
N LYS A 171 -0.92 7.43 21.45
CA LYS A 171 -1.94 6.97 20.50
C LYS A 171 -2.73 5.85 21.11
N PHE A 172 -4.01 5.82 20.80
CA PHE A 172 -4.90 4.71 21.11
C PHE A 172 -5.89 4.55 19.97
N PHE A 173 -6.17 3.32 19.53
CA PHE A 173 -7.22 3.04 18.56
C PHE A 173 -7.85 1.68 18.85
N THR A 174 -9.17 1.58 18.71
CA THR A 174 -9.90 0.32 18.82
C THR A 174 -10.96 0.21 17.75
N GLY A 175 -11.18 -1.01 17.26
CA GLY A 175 -12.11 -1.26 16.17
C GLY A 175 -12.14 -2.71 15.72
N ILE A 176 -12.67 -2.94 14.52
CA ILE A 176 -12.88 -4.25 13.91
C ILE A 176 -12.08 -4.31 12.61
N SER A 177 -11.23 -5.33 12.45
CA SER A 177 -10.49 -5.56 11.17
C SER A 177 -11.17 -6.57 10.25
N GLN A 178 -12.06 -7.39 10.81
CA GLN A 178 -12.76 -8.47 10.11
C GLN A 178 -14.11 -8.66 10.78
N GLN A 179 -15.18 -8.73 9.99
CA GLN A 179 -16.52 -9.06 10.49
C GLN A 179 -16.70 -10.58 10.55
N GLY A 180 -17.69 -11.03 11.34
CA GLY A 180 -18.12 -12.42 11.32
C GLY A 180 -18.71 -12.78 9.95
N ILE A 181 -18.37 -13.96 9.45
CA ILE A 181 -18.91 -14.56 8.23
C ILE A 181 -19.29 -15.99 8.60
N ASN A 182 -20.56 -16.35 8.42
CA ASN A 182 -21.04 -17.70 8.68
C ASN A 182 -20.42 -18.68 7.67
N TYR A 183 -20.22 -19.92 8.11
CA TYR A 183 -19.88 -21.01 7.20
C TYR A 183 -21.09 -21.36 6.31
N VAL A 184 -20.84 -21.59 5.02
CA VAL A 184 -21.83 -22.05 4.04
C VAL A 184 -21.23 -23.20 3.23
N ALA A 185 -21.87 -24.37 3.26
CA ALA A 185 -21.37 -25.57 2.58
C ALA A 185 -21.65 -25.58 1.07
N GLY A 186 -22.87 -25.18 0.67
CA GLY A 186 -23.31 -25.18 -0.72
C GLY A 186 -22.60 -24.15 -1.61
N PRO A 187 -22.80 -24.18 -2.94
CA PRO A 187 -22.09 -23.31 -3.86
C PRO A 187 -22.60 -21.84 -3.81
N PRO A 188 -21.72 -20.83 -3.71
CA PRO A 188 -20.27 -20.93 -3.47
C PRO A 188 -19.97 -21.26 -2.00
N THR A 189 -19.09 -22.24 -1.77
CA THR A 189 -18.69 -22.61 -0.40
C THR A 189 -17.96 -21.44 0.27
N VAL A 190 -18.44 -21.01 1.43
CA VAL A 190 -17.85 -19.93 2.23
C VAL A 190 -17.26 -20.55 3.49
N THR A 191 -15.94 -20.55 3.62
CA THR A 191 -15.20 -21.10 4.79
C THR A 191 -15.63 -20.47 6.12
N GLY A 192 -16.20 -19.25 6.07
CA GLY A 192 -16.54 -18.43 7.23
C GLY A 192 -15.33 -17.70 7.80
N ALA A 193 -15.58 -16.82 8.77
CA ALA A 193 -14.57 -16.06 9.51
C ALA A 193 -15.14 -15.56 10.84
N TYR A 194 -14.32 -15.42 11.89
CA TYR A 194 -14.77 -14.77 13.12
C TYR A 194 -14.60 -13.25 13.05
N LYS A 195 -15.47 -12.52 13.76
CA LYS A 195 -15.33 -11.09 14.00
C LYS A 195 -14.12 -10.82 14.88
N ARG A 196 -13.18 -10.02 14.36
CA ARG A 196 -11.90 -9.72 14.99
C ARG A 196 -11.87 -8.29 15.52
N LYS A 197 -11.87 -8.14 16.84
CA LYS A 197 -11.68 -6.86 17.54
C LYS A 197 -10.19 -6.59 17.70
N ASN A 198 -9.78 -5.34 17.55
CA ASN A 198 -8.39 -4.92 17.72
C ASN A 198 -8.30 -3.73 18.69
N TRP A 199 -7.18 -3.67 19.40
CA TRP A 199 -6.77 -2.57 20.26
C TRP A 199 -5.30 -2.28 20.01
N MET A 200 -4.99 -1.02 19.73
CA MET A 200 -3.64 -0.55 19.45
C MET A 200 -3.36 0.62 20.36
N ALA A 201 -2.23 0.60 21.04
CA ALA A 201 -1.74 1.71 21.86
C ALA A 201 -0.27 1.99 21.56
N GLN A 202 0.13 3.25 21.67
CA GLN A 202 1.52 3.69 21.59
C GLN A 202 1.73 4.81 22.61
N ILE A 203 2.73 4.66 23.48
CA ILE A 203 3.16 5.71 24.40
C ILE A 203 4.67 5.93 24.25
N GLY A 204 5.10 7.19 24.22
CA GLY A 204 6.51 7.49 24.01
C GLY A 204 6.87 8.96 24.03
N LEU A 205 8.15 9.20 23.75
CA LEU A 205 8.74 10.51 23.55
C LEU A 205 9.27 10.61 22.12
N GLU A 206 8.93 11.69 21.42
CA GLU A 206 9.36 11.98 20.06
C GLU A 206 9.85 13.43 20.00
N LYS A 207 11.03 13.64 19.42
CA LYS A 207 11.51 14.96 19.05
C LYS A 207 11.94 14.91 17.59
N GLU A 208 11.29 15.72 16.78
CA GLU A 208 11.50 15.82 15.33
C GLU A 208 13.01 16.00 15.01
N ASP A 209 13.45 15.28 13.98
CA ASP A 209 14.85 15.14 13.54
C ASP A 209 15.88 14.74 14.62
N SER A 210 15.45 14.28 15.79
CA SER A 210 16.32 14.02 16.94
C SER A 210 16.16 12.59 17.47
N TYR A 211 14.96 12.21 17.92
CA TYR A 211 14.72 10.87 18.46
C TYR A 211 13.23 10.47 18.47
N LEU A 212 12.99 9.17 18.54
CA LEU A 212 11.76 8.53 18.97
C LEU A 212 12.14 7.44 19.99
N PHE A 213 11.37 7.35 21.06
CA PHE A 213 11.36 6.23 22.00
C PHE A 213 9.90 5.90 22.31
N ALA A 214 9.42 4.73 21.95
CA ALA A 214 8.02 4.36 22.14
C ALA A 214 7.84 2.89 22.52
N ILE A 215 6.87 2.65 23.41
CA ILE A 215 6.30 1.34 23.70
C ILE A 215 4.98 1.24 22.96
N ASN A 216 4.81 0.17 22.17
CA ASN A 216 3.60 -0.14 21.43
C ASN A 216 2.94 -1.38 21.99
N ILE A 217 1.61 -1.41 21.98
CA ILE A 217 0.80 -2.60 22.20
C ILE A 217 -0.11 -2.76 21.00
N ALA A 218 -0.15 -3.96 20.42
CA ALA A 218 -1.08 -4.32 19.37
C ALA A 218 -1.75 -5.65 19.74
N LYS A 219 -3.04 -5.61 20.05
CA LYS A 219 -3.85 -6.77 20.43
C LYS A 219 -4.96 -7.00 19.42
N GLY A 220 -5.17 -8.25 19.04
CA GLY A 220 -6.38 -8.71 18.35
C GLY A 220 -7.04 -9.87 19.11
N LYS A 221 -8.38 -9.94 19.09
CA LYS A 221 -9.16 -11.05 19.67
C LYS A 221 -10.38 -11.34 18.80
N ASP A 222 -10.56 -12.60 18.42
CA ASP A 222 -11.77 -13.09 17.77
C ASP A 222 -12.92 -13.26 18.78
N VAL A 223 -14.14 -13.10 18.28
CA VAL A 223 -15.37 -13.36 19.04
C VAL A 223 -15.94 -14.71 18.58
N PRO A 224 -15.83 -15.80 19.35
CA PRO A 224 -16.27 -17.13 18.90
C PRO A 224 -17.76 -17.18 18.50
N THR A 225 -18.61 -16.44 19.21
CA THR A 225 -20.07 -16.37 18.98
C THR A 225 -20.49 -15.50 17.79
N SER A 226 -19.55 -14.99 16.99
CA SER A 226 -19.84 -14.05 15.90
C SER A 226 -20.12 -14.67 14.53
N ALA A 227 -20.04 -16.00 14.42
CA ALA A 227 -20.36 -16.75 13.22
C ALA A 227 -21.17 -18.01 13.60
N ALA A 228 -22.35 -18.17 13.02
CA ALA A 228 -23.27 -19.27 13.26
C ALA A 228 -24.00 -19.63 11.95
N PRO A 229 -23.69 -20.77 11.29
CA PRO A 229 -22.73 -21.80 11.70
C PRO A 229 -21.28 -21.30 11.76
N PRO A 230 -20.45 -21.83 12.69
CA PRO A 230 -19.05 -21.46 12.82
C PRO A 230 -18.19 -21.99 11.65
N PRO A 231 -17.06 -21.33 11.33
CA PRO A 231 -16.05 -21.84 10.41
C PRO A 231 -15.57 -23.26 10.74
N LEU A 232 -15.48 -24.15 9.75
CA LEU A 232 -15.05 -25.54 9.98
C LEU A 232 -13.55 -25.68 10.28
N THR A 233 -12.70 -24.93 9.55
CA THR A 233 -11.24 -25.08 9.60
C THR A 233 -10.53 -23.95 10.34
N ILE A 234 -11.21 -22.83 10.58
CA ILE A 234 -10.65 -21.66 11.27
C ILE A 234 -11.06 -21.73 12.74
N ARG A 235 -10.08 -21.63 13.64
CA ARG A 235 -10.30 -21.52 15.10
C ARG A 235 -10.26 -20.04 15.53
N PRO A 236 -11.01 -19.64 16.57
CA PRO A 236 -10.99 -18.26 17.07
C PRO A 236 -9.67 -17.98 17.79
N GLN A 237 -8.97 -16.91 17.42
CA GLN A 237 -7.62 -16.58 17.86
C GLN A 237 -7.57 -15.33 18.75
N GLU A 238 -6.55 -15.25 19.60
CA GLU A 238 -6.18 -14.03 20.33
C GLU A 238 -4.67 -13.85 20.31
N GLY A 239 -4.20 -12.62 20.23
CA GLY A 239 -2.77 -12.34 20.22
C GLY A 239 -2.46 -10.91 20.61
N ILE A 240 -1.33 -10.73 21.27
CA ILE A 240 -0.81 -9.44 21.70
C ILE A 240 0.69 -9.33 21.40
N VAL A 241 1.07 -8.27 20.70
CA VAL A 241 2.47 -7.88 20.49
C VAL A 241 2.76 -6.65 21.34
N ILE A 242 3.81 -6.74 22.15
CA ILE A 242 4.40 -5.61 22.86
C ILE A 242 5.72 -5.27 22.19
N SER A 243 5.89 -4.01 21.78
CA SER A 243 7.05 -3.54 21.03
C SER A 243 7.75 -2.42 21.77
N LEU A 244 9.08 -2.47 21.84
CA LEU A 244 9.92 -1.32 22.11
C LEU A 244 10.52 -0.85 20.78
N VAL A 245 10.36 0.43 20.45
CA VAL A 245 10.88 1.06 19.24
C VAL A 245 11.67 2.29 19.62
N SER A 246 12.91 2.38 19.13
CA SER A 246 13.70 3.60 19.18
C SER A 246 14.23 3.94 17.80
N ASP A 247 14.13 5.23 17.44
CA ASP A 247 14.93 5.82 16.36
C ASP A 247 15.78 6.93 16.97
N LEU A 248 17.09 6.91 16.74
CA LEU A 248 18.03 7.90 17.23
C LEU A 248 18.75 8.57 16.06
N TYR A 249 18.68 9.90 16.00
CA TYR A 249 19.29 10.74 14.98
C TYR A 249 20.28 11.72 15.63
N ARG A 250 21.56 11.34 15.74
CA ARG A 250 22.58 12.26 16.26
C ARG A 250 22.91 13.28 15.17
N ARG A 251 22.72 14.58 15.47
CA ARG A 251 22.84 15.74 14.55
C ARG A 251 23.76 15.48 13.35
N LYS A 252 23.13 15.31 12.18
CA LYS A 252 23.73 15.25 10.83
C LYS A 252 24.65 14.06 10.49
N ALA A 253 24.73 12.99 11.28
CA ALA A 253 25.47 11.79 10.85
C ALA A 253 24.83 10.47 11.27
N PHE A 254 24.78 10.15 12.57
CA PHE A 254 24.52 8.77 13.00
C PHE A 254 23.02 8.47 13.12
N ILE A 255 22.61 7.32 12.58
CA ILE A 255 21.29 6.71 12.72
C ILE A 255 21.44 5.41 13.50
N LEU A 256 20.62 5.22 14.54
CA LEU A 256 20.48 3.96 15.26
C LEU A 256 19.00 3.66 15.47
N LYS A 257 18.53 2.49 15.02
CA LYS A 257 17.12 2.07 15.11
C LYS A 257 16.94 0.66 15.67
N PRO A 258 17.07 0.46 17.00
CA PRO A 258 16.74 -0.81 17.63
C PRO A 258 15.21 -0.92 17.81
N LYS A 259 14.68 -2.09 17.49
CA LYS A 259 13.29 -2.46 17.73
C LYS A 259 13.25 -3.89 18.28
N ALA A 260 12.44 -4.11 19.30
CA ALA A 260 12.29 -5.40 19.98
C ALA A 260 10.80 -5.69 20.20
N HIS A 261 10.35 -6.89 19.86
CA HIS A 261 8.93 -7.25 19.87
C HIS A 261 8.75 -8.61 20.54
N ASN A 262 7.93 -8.66 21.58
CA ASN A 262 7.49 -9.90 22.21
C ASN A 262 6.04 -10.17 21.83
N LEU A 263 5.72 -11.42 21.50
CA LEU A 263 4.39 -11.89 21.13
C LEU A 263 3.91 -12.93 22.15
N LEU A 264 2.67 -12.80 22.61
CA LEU A 264 1.86 -13.93 23.10
C LEU A 264 0.72 -14.16 22.09
N PHE A 265 0.54 -15.41 21.62
CA PHE A 265 -0.47 -15.76 20.62
C PHE A 265 -1.16 -17.08 20.94
N THR A 266 -2.48 -17.05 21.08
CA THR A 266 -3.36 -18.20 21.31
C THR A 266 -3.99 -18.64 19.99
N LYS A 267 -3.64 -19.86 19.54
CA LYS A 267 -4.11 -20.40 18.26
C LYS A 267 -5.59 -20.80 18.26
N ASP A 268 -6.13 -21.17 19.43
CA ASP A 268 -7.54 -21.55 19.60
C ASP A 268 -8.05 -21.20 21.00
N LEU A 269 -8.96 -20.21 21.08
CA LEU A 269 -9.63 -19.78 22.30
C LEU A 269 -10.57 -20.83 22.91
N ALA A 270 -10.91 -21.91 22.20
CA ALA A 270 -11.69 -23.02 22.75
C ALA A 270 -10.85 -24.00 23.58
N THR A 271 -9.51 -23.91 23.54
CA THR A 271 -8.63 -24.77 24.34
C THR A 271 -8.64 -24.37 25.84
N PRO A 272 -8.35 -25.27 26.79
CA PRO A 272 -8.31 -24.93 28.22
C PRO A 272 -7.26 -23.85 28.55
N LEU A 273 -7.44 -23.15 29.68
CA LEU A 273 -6.41 -22.30 30.25
C LEU A 273 -5.15 -23.11 30.63
N SER A 274 -3.98 -22.48 30.59
CA SER A 274 -2.68 -23.09 30.84
C SER A 274 -1.86 -22.29 31.84
N SER A 275 -1.28 -22.97 32.83
CA SER A 275 -0.28 -22.43 33.75
C SER A 275 1.14 -22.44 33.18
N ASN A 276 1.41 -23.24 32.14
CA ASN A 276 2.75 -23.45 31.57
C ASN A 276 3.27 -22.22 30.81
N VAL A 277 2.37 -21.35 30.35
CA VAL A 277 2.71 -20.07 29.71
C VAL A 277 2.16 -18.95 30.59
N LYS A 278 3.01 -17.99 30.96
CA LYS A 278 2.61 -16.90 31.86
C LYS A 278 1.57 -15.99 31.19
N SER A 279 0.36 -15.95 31.75
CA SER A 279 -0.67 -15.00 31.35
C SER A 279 -0.23 -13.56 31.62
N LEU A 280 -0.61 -12.63 30.74
CA LEU A 280 -0.40 -11.19 30.93
C LEU A 280 -1.75 -10.53 31.24
N LYS A 281 -2.29 -10.81 32.43
CA LYS A 281 -3.57 -10.22 32.87
C LYS A 281 -3.44 -8.71 33.08
N PRO A 282 -4.47 -7.90 32.80
CA PRO A 282 -5.78 -8.26 32.24
C PRO A 282 -5.80 -8.35 30.69
N PHE A 283 -4.64 -8.28 30.02
CA PHE A 283 -4.55 -8.12 28.58
C PHE A 283 -4.69 -9.42 27.78
N ILE A 284 -4.15 -10.55 28.23
CA ILE A 284 -4.36 -11.87 27.62
C ILE A 284 -4.22 -12.96 28.69
N GLU A 285 -5.08 -13.97 28.63
CA GLU A 285 -4.94 -15.19 29.43
C GLU A 285 -4.36 -16.29 28.55
N ALA A 286 -3.46 -17.10 29.11
CA ALA A 286 -2.80 -18.16 28.39
C ALA A 286 -3.68 -19.42 28.38
N HIS A 287 -3.93 -19.94 27.19
CA HIS A 287 -4.53 -21.25 26.91
C HIS A 287 -3.44 -22.28 26.55
N THR A 288 -3.75 -23.57 26.53
CA THR A 288 -2.80 -24.64 26.14
C THR A 288 -2.29 -24.50 24.69
N SER A 289 -3.04 -23.82 23.82
CA SER A 289 -2.62 -23.46 22.46
C SER A 289 -1.84 -22.14 22.35
N THR A 290 -1.43 -21.53 23.48
CA THR A 290 -0.69 -20.26 23.50
C THR A 290 0.80 -20.48 23.30
N ILE A 291 1.37 -19.72 22.38
CA ILE A 291 2.81 -19.65 22.13
C ILE A 291 3.35 -18.26 22.49
N THR A 292 4.63 -18.21 22.82
CA THR A 292 5.40 -16.96 22.96
C THR A 292 6.60 -17.00 22.02
N ASP A 293 6.90 -15.89 21.33
CA ASP A 293 8.12 -15.77 20.53
C ASP A 293 8.55 -14.30 20.41
N PHE A 294 9.75 -14.08 19.88
CA PHE A 294 10.41 -12.78 19.77
C PHE A 294 10.73 -12.41 18.32
N ALA A 295 10.72 -11.11 18.05
CA ALA A 295 11.28 -10.53 16.84
C ALA A 295 12.06 -9.25 17.12
N GLY A 296 13.15 -9.04 16.39
CA GLY A 296 14.07 -7.92 16.60
C GLY A 296 14.52 -7.30 15.29
N GLN A 297 14.79 -6.00 15.31
CA GLN A 297 15.45 -5.29 14.22
C GLN A 297 16.50 -4.35 14.81
N LEU A 298 17.70 -4.35 14.25
CA LEU A 298 18.72 -3.36 14.53
C LEU A 298 19.16 -2.76 13.20
N ALA A 299 18.98 -1.45 13.01
CA ALA A 299 19.61 -0.72 11.92
C ALA A 299 20.61 0.30 12.48
N VAL A 300 21.80 0.36 11.88
CA VAL A 300 22.88 1.29 12.23
C VAL A 300 23.39 1.92 10.95
N GLY A 301 23.56 3.24 10.91
CA GLY A 301 24.06 3.91 9.72
C GLY A 301 24.64 5.29 9.95
N LYS A 302 25.32 5.79 8.93
CA LYS A 302 25.94 7.11 8.86
C LYS A 302 25.45 7.81 7.61
N LYS A 303 24.75 8.92 7.78
CA LYS A 303 24.46 9.89 6.73
C LYS A 303 25.69 10.73 6.42
N GLY A 304 25.84 11.09 5.15
CA GLY A 304 26.91 11.96 4.67
C GLY A 304 26.37 13.01 3.70
N LYS A 305 27.26 13.83 3.14
CA LYS A 305 26.87 14.81 2.10
C LYS A 305 26.53 14.12 0.77
N ASN A 306 27.32 13.11 0.42
CA ASN A 306 27.29 12.44 -0.89
C ASN A 306 27.13 10.91 -0.79
N LEU A 307 27.27 10.34 0.41
CA LEU A 307 27.13 8.92 0.69
C LEU A 307 26.44 8.74 2.05
N ASP A 308 25.28 8.10 2.06
CA ASP A 308 24.68 7.50 3.25
C ASP A 308 24.97 5.99 3.21
N LEU A 309 25.42 5.41 4.33
CA LEU A 309 25.72 3.97 4.44
C LEU A 309 25.11 3.42 5.72
N GLY A 310 24.49 2.25 5.68
CA GLY A 310 23.95 1.60 6.88
C GLY A 310 23.76 0.11 6.74
N VAL A 311 23.83 -0.60 7.87
CA VAL A 311 23.55 -2.03 7.98
C VAL A 311 22.26 -2.25 8.75
N MET A 312 21.50 -3.28 8.38
CA MET A 312 20.32 -3.74 9.10
C MET A 312 20.41 -5.25 9.33
N VAL A 313 20.08 -5.67 10.54
CA VAL A 313 19.77 -7.06 10.87
C VAL A 313 18.31 -7.12 11.35
N LYS A 314 17.52 -8.08 10.84
CA LYS A 314 16.12 -8.29 11.23
C LYS A 314 15.88 -9.78 11.48
N TYR A 315 15.53 -10.13 12.72
CA TYR A 315 15.21 -11.48 13.17
C TYR A 315 13.72 -11.63 13.44
N LEU A 316 13.15 -12.76 13.00
CA LEU A 316 11.77 -13.17 13.24
C LEU A 316 11.79 -14.61 13.75
N GLY A 317 11.40 -14.85 15.01
CA GLY A 317 11.29 -16.19 15.58
C GLY A 317 10.21 -17.03 14.88
N ALA A 318 10.32 -18.35 14.92
CA ALA A 318 9.46 -19.27 14.15
C ALA A 318 7.97 -19.21 14.49
N GLY A 319 7.63 -18.96 15.76
CA GLY A 319 6.27 -18.74 16.23
C GLY A 319 5.82 -17.27 16.19
N PHE A 320 6.65 -16.34 15.69
CA PHE A 320 6.31 -14.91 15.69
C PHE A 320 5.28 -14.58 14.59
N GLN A 321 3.99 -14.62 14.97
CA GLN A 321 2.85 -14.26 14.14
C GLN A 321 2.04 -13.13 14.78
N THR A 322 2.01 -11.95 14.16
CA THR A 322 1.16 -10.83 14.62
C THR A 322 -0.17 -10.79 13.89
N ILE A 323 -1.24 -10.46 14.61
CA ILE A 323 -2.58 -10.24 14.04
C ILE A 323 -2.58 -9.01 13.12
N GLY A 324 -1.76 -7.99 13.39
CA GLY A 324 -1.66 -6.76 12.58
C GLY A 324 -0.90 -6.90 11.26
N TYR A 325 -0.34 -8.07 10.97
CA TYR A 325 0.41 -8.40 9.75
C TYR A 325 0.25 -9.92 9.46
N PRO A 326 -0.90 -10.37 8.93
CA PRO A 326 -1.23 -11.80 8.82
C PRO A 326 -0.34 -12.56 7.83
N PHE A 327 0.30 -11.88 6.88
CA PHE A 327 1.21 -12.46 5.88
C PHE A 327 2.69 -12.38 6.28
N LEU A 328 2.98 -12.16 7.57
CA LEU A 328 4.36 -12.11 8.08
C LEU A 328 4.93 -13.53 8.10
N GLN A 329 5.84 -13.83 7.17
CA GLN A 329 6.61 -15.08 7.27
C GLN A 329 7.53 -14.98 8.49
N SER A 330 7.40 -15.95 9.39
CA SER A 330 8.22 -16.15 10.57
C SER A 330 9.52 -16.91 10.22
N ASP A 331 10.29 -17.28 11.24
CA ASP A 331 11.52 -18.08 11.15
C ASP A 331 12.54 -17.60 10.11
N ARG A 332 13.01 -16.35 10.24
CA ARG A 332 14.02 -15.81 9.32
C ARG A 332 14.91 -14.76 9.93
N LEU A 333 16.07 -14.61 9.31
CA LEU A 333 17.09 -13.62 9.62
C LEU A 333 17.54 -12.95 8.32
N ASP A 334 17.26 -11.65 8.22
CA ASP A 334 17.66 -10.81 7.10
C ASP A 334 18.86 -9.96 7.52
N TYR A 335 19.88 -9.91 6.67
CA TYR A 335 21.02 -9.01 6.75
C TYR A 335 21.03 -8.12 5.51
N LEU A 336 21.06 -6.79 5.67
CA LEU A 336 21.02 -5.83 4.56
C LEU A 336 22.06 -4.72 4.72
N LEU A 337 22.83 -4.48 3.67
CA LEU A 337 23.62 -3.27 3.45
C LEU A 337 22.79 -2.29 2.63
N ASN A 338 22.50 -1.14 3.21
CA ASN A 338 21.76 -0.03 2.59
C ASN A 338 22.75 1.09 2.26
N THR A 339 22.66 1.64 1.05
CA THR A 339 23.49 2.76 0.60
C THR A 339 22.66 3.77 -0.18
N ARG A 340 23.03 5.05 -0.07
CA ARG A 340 22.53 6.10 -0.95
C ARG A 340 23.70 6.99 -1.38
N ILE A 341 23.87 7.15 -2.68
CA ILE A 341 24.93 7.96 -3.29
C ILE A 341 24.28 9.16 -3.98
N ASN A 342 24.80 10.37 -3.73
CA ASN A 342 24.46 11.58 -4.47
C ASN A 342 25.75 12.12 -5.09
N ALA A 343 25.82 12.14 -6.42
CA ALA A 343 27.03 12.51 -7.17
C ALA A 343 26.70 13.50 -8.30
N TRP A 344 27.73 13.94 -9.03
CA TRP A 344 27.61 14.85 -10.18
C TRP A 344 26.77 16.10 -9.89
N LYS A 345 27.07 16.82 -8.79
CA LYS A 345 26.31 17.99 -8.33
C LYS A 345 24.80 17.69 -8.13
N ASN A 346 24.48 16.49 -7.62
CA ASN A 346 23.14 15.93 -7.44
C ASN A 346 22.40 15.56 -8.74
N LYS A 347 23.07 15.58 -9.91
CA LYS A 347 22.52 15.00 -11.16
C LYS A 347 22.45 13.47 -11.12
N MET A 348 23.20 12.79 -10.25
CA MET A 348 23.08 11.35 -10.01
C MET A 348 22.62 11.05 -8.58
N ASN A 349 21.55 10.28 -8.44
CA ASN A 349 21.09 9.69 -7.19
C ASN A 349 20.96 8.17 -7.33
N ILE A 350 21.66 7.42 -6.48
CA ILE A 350 21.54 5.97 -6.35
C ILE A 350 21.04 5.67 -4.94
N VAL A 351 20.06 4.79 -4.81
CA VAL A 351 19.61 4.18 -3.56
C VAL A 351 19.63 2.68 -3.78
N ALA A 352 20.37 1.94 -2.95
CA ALA A 352 20.45 0.48 -3.08
C ALA A 352 20.41 -0.21 -1.71
N SER A 353 19.83 -1.41 -1.70
CA SER A 353 19.86 -2.34 -0.57
C SER A 353 20.27 -3.71 -1.09
N LEU A 354 21.37 -4.26 -0.56
CA LEU A 354 21.94 -5.55 -0.94
C LEU A 354 22.07 -6.43 0.29
N GLY A 355 21.77 -7.72 0.19
CA GLY A 355 21.92 -8.60 1.34
C GLY A 355 21.36 -10.00 1.17
N GLN A 356 21.07 -10.66 2.28
CA GLN A 356 20.67 -12.06 2.31
C GLN A 356 19.64 -12.32 3.41
N ARG A 357 18.58 -13.03 3.03
CA ARG A 357 17.63 -13.71 3.92
C ARG A 357 18.07 -15.15 4.13
N VAL A 358 18.00 -15.59 5.38
CA VAL A 358 18.15 -16.99 5.77
C VAL A 358 16.88 -17.38 6.51
N ASN A 359 16.11 -18.34 6.00
CA ASN A 359 14.97 -18.89 6.72
C ASN A 359 15.41 -20.03 7.67
N ASN A 360 14.48 -20.54 8.47
CA ASN A 360 14.69 -21.71 9.34
C ASN A 360 15.91 -21.55 10.25
N VAL A 361 15.92 -20.47 11.03
CA VAL A 361 17.01 -20.12 11.94
C VAL A 361 16.98 -21.01 13.18
N LYS A 362 15.78 -21.47 13.59
CA LYS A 362 15.61 -22.45 14.69
C LYS A 362 15.86 -23.92 14.26
N ASN A 363 16.26 -24.16 13.01
CA ASN A 363 16.60 -25.48 12.45
C ASN A 363 15.48 -26.54 12.58
N THR A 364 14.22 -26.11 12.47
CA THR A 364 13.00 -26.95 12.56
C THR A 364 12.50 -27.51 11.21
N ALA A 365 13.09 -27.07 10.10
CA ALA A 365 12.75 -27.45 8.73
C ALA A 365 14.00 -27.49 7.81
N LEU A 366 13.84 -27.38 6.49
CA LEU A 366 14.96 -27.19 5.55
C LEU A 366 15.42 -25.72 5.53
N ARG A 367 16.74 -25.51 5.67
CA ARG A 367 17.36 -24.17 5.64
C ARG A 367 17.66 -23.72 4.21
N ALA A 368 17.17 -22.56 3.84
CA ALA A 368 17.38 -21.93 2.54
C ALA A 368 17.92 -20.50 2.69
N LYS A 369 18.74 -20.10 1.70
CA LYS A 369 19.21 -18.73 1.53
C LYS A 369 18.44 -18.08 0.38
N GLN A 370 18.27 -16.77 0.45
CA GLN A 370 17.74 -15.93 -0.63
C GLN A 370 18.51 -14.61 -0.64
N PHE A 371 19.02 -14.22 -1.80
CA PHE A 371 19.56 -12.88 -2.01
C PHE A 371 18.44 -11.83 -1.93
N ILE A 372 18.69 -10.70 -1.28
CA ILE A 372 17.82 -9.52 -1.31
C ILE A 372 18.57 -8.42 -2.06
N GLY A 373 17.94 -7.90 -3.11
CA GLY A 373 18.44 -6.80 -3.91
C GLY A 373 17.34 -5.78 -4.20
N ASN A 374 17.67 -4.51 -3.97
CA ASN A 374 16.90 -3.37 -4.43
C ASN A 374 17.87 -2.29 -4.92
N LEU A 375 17.54 -1.66 -6.04
CA LEU A 375 18.27 -0.57 -6.67
C LEU A 375 17.26 0.43 -7.23
N ASN A 376 17.51 1.70 -7.01
CA ASN A 376 16.92 2.81 -7.73
C ASN A 376 18.08 3.73 -8.10
N TRP A 377 18.33 3.92 -9.38
CA TRP A 377 19.41 4.72 -9.92
C TRP A 377 18.83 5.70 -10.93
N PHE A 378 18.78 6.97 -10.53
CA PHE A 378 18.49 8.09 -11.40
C PHE A 378 19.77 8.85 -11.78
N THR A 379 19.94 9.17 -13.06
CA THR A 379 20.98 10.07 -13.57
C THR A 379 20.41 11.03 -14.62
N GLN A 380 20.65 12.32 -14.42
CA GLN A 380 20.50 13.38 -15.42
C GLN A 380 21.84 13.59 -16.14
N PHE A 381 22.00 13.07 -17.36
CA PHE A 381 23.25 13.15 -18.11
C PHE A 381 23.48 14.54 -18.74
N SER A 382 22.42 15.11 -19.31
CA SER A 382 22.38 16.48 -19.86
C SER A 382 21.06 17.12 -19.45
N ASP A 383 20.85 18.40 -19.76
CA ASP A 383 19.57 19.05 -19.42
C ASP A 383 18.39 18.47 -20.23
N ASN A 384 18.69 17.76 -21.33
CA ASN A 384 17.72 17.10 -22.19
C ASN A 384 17.61 15.59 -21.96
N PHE A 385 18.57 14.92 -21.31
CA PHE A 385 18.59 13.46 -21.19
C PHE A 385 18.73 12.96 -19.75
N SER A 386 17.83 12.06 -19.36
CA SER A 386 17.84 11.38 -18.07
C SER A 386 17.59 9.88 -18.22
N LEU A 387 17.99 9.12 -17.21
CA LEU A 387 17.82 7.68 -17.12
C LEU A 387 17.42 7.30 -15.69
N ASN A 388 16.41 6.45 -15.57
CA ASN A 388 16.01 5.82 -14.31
C ASN A 388 16.03 4.29 -14.44
N ILE A 389 16.98 3.65 -13.78
CA ILE A 389 17.07 2.20 -13.64
C ILE A 389 16.54 1.83 -12.25
N ASN A 390 15.60 0.89 -12.20
CA ASN A 390 15.17 0.28 -10.95
C ASN A 390 15.32 -1.24 -11.03
N TYR A 391 15.74 -1.86 -9.94
CA TYR A 391 15.69 -3.30 -9.76
C TYR A 391 15.15 -3.62 -8.38
N ASN A 392 14.32 -4.65 -8.27
CA ASN A 392 13.97 -5.23 -6.99
C ASN A 392 13.75 -6.74 -7.13
N ASN A 393 13.97 -7.48 -6.04
CA ASN A 393 13.46 -8.84 -5.95
C ASN A 393 12.54 -9.03 -4.74
N PHE A 394 11.32 -9.50 -5.02
CA PHE A 394 10.33 -9.82 -4.01
C PHE A 394 10.13 -11.33 -3.99
N GLY A 395 10.43 -11.97 -2.87
CA GLY A 395 10.16 -13.40 -2.69
C GLY A 395 9.17 -13.65 -1.56
N PHE A 396 8.20 -14.51 -1.83
CA PHE A 396 7.23 -15.00 -0.86
C PHE A 396 7.34 -16.52 -0.72
N GLN A 397 7.25 -16.98 0.52
CA GLN A 397 7.20 -18.41 0.86
C GLN A 397 5.92 -18.62 1.67
N THR A 398 5.03 -19.52 1.23
CA THR A 398 3.96 -19.98 2.11
C THR A 398 4.56 -20.79 3.25
N ALA A 399 4.03 -20.63 4.46
CA ALA A 399 4.38 -21.52 5.55
C ALA A 399 3.79 -22.91 5.25
N SER A 400 4.62 -23.84 4.81
CA SER A 400 4.28 -25.27 4.80
C SER A 400 4.16 -25.74 6.25
N GLY A 401 2.93 -25.74 6.77
CA GLY A 401 2.57 -26.51 7.96
C GLY A 401 2.49 -27.99 7.60
N LEU A 402 1.39 -28.65 7.96
CA LEU A 402 1.09 -30.01 7.48
C LEU A 402 0.70 -30.08 5.98
N ASN A 403 0.76 -28.97 5.25
CA ASN A 403 0.41 -28.92 3.84
C ASN A 403 1.68 -29.13 2.98
N PRO A 404 1.82 -30.25 2.24
CA PRO A 404 3.02 -30.53 1.45
C PRO A 404 3.20 -29.56 0.27
N PHE A 405 2.11 -28.96 -0.22
CA PHE A 405 2.10 -28.01 -1.34
C PHE A 405 2.54 -26.60 -0.92
N GLY A 406 3.68 -26.52 -0.21
CA GLY A 406 4.37 -25.27 0.05
C GLY A 406 4.85 -24.66 -1.27
N ILE A 407 4.70 -23.35 -1.44
CA ILE A 407 5.13 -22.62 -2.63
C ILE A 407 6.15 -21.59 -2.19
N LYS A 408 7.32 -21.60 -2.84
CA LYS A 408 8.32 -20.54 -2.73
C LYS A 408 8.42 -19.85 -4.09
N ASN A 409 8.10 -18.57 -4.14
CA ASN A 409 8.28 -17.75 -5.33
C ASN A 409 9.33 -16.64 -5.13
N VAL A 410 9.93 -16.19 -6.23
CA VAL A 410 10.78 -15.00 -6.29
C VAL A 410 10.51 -14.29 -7.62
N SER A 411 9.99 -13.07 -7.54
CA SER A 411 9.98 -12.12 -8.63
C SER A 411 11.30 -11.36 -8.66
N ASN A 412 11.85 -11.16 -9.86
CA ASN A 412 13.00 -10.32 -10.13
C ASN A 412 12.58 -9.31 -11.20
N ASP A 413 12.46 -8.06 -10.79
CA ASP A 413 11.87 -6.98 -11.58
C ASP A 413 12.93 -5.93 -11.88
N LEU A 414 13.25 -5.73 -13.16
CA LEU A 414 14.21 -4.75 -13.68
C LEU A 414 13.49 -3.78 -14.62
N GLY A 415 13.38 -2.52 -14.22
CA GLY A 415 12.88 -1.42 -15.03
C GLY A 415 14.02 -0.51 -15.51
N ILE A 416 14.05 -0.18 -16.81
CA ILE A 416 14.99 0.75 -17.43
C ILE A 416 14.17 1.81 -18.16
N ASN A 417 14.34 3.07 -17.76
CA ASN A 417 13.47 4.17 -18.19
C ASN A 417 14.28 5.39 -18.65
N PRO A 418 14.82 5.40 -19.88
CA PRO A 418 15.42 6.59 -20.46
C PRO A 418 14.34 7.61 -20.84
N THR A 419 14.61 8.89 -20.60
CA THR A 419 13.71 9.99 -20.97
C THR A 419 14.51 11.13 -21.57
N PHE A 420 14.12 11.53 -22.79
CA PHE A 420 14.68 12.63 -23.56
C PHE A 420 13.64 13.74 -23.68
N THR A 421 13.98 14.95 -23.27
CA THR A 421 13.14 16.14 -23.37
C THR A 421 13.89 17.22 -24.13
N PHE A 422 13.29 17.83 -25.14
CA PHE A 422 13.87 18.98 -25.83
C PHE A 422 12.83 20.06 -26.10
N THR A 423 13.22 21.32 -25.93
CA THR A 423 12.33 22.47 -26.07
C THR A 423 12.67 23.24 -27.34
N GLY A 424 11.76 23.22 -28.31
CA GLY A 424 11.78 24.14 -29.45
C GLY A 424 11.07 25.46 -29.12
N LYS A 425 11.01 26.39 -30.08
CA LYS A 425 10.44 27.74 -29.86
C LYS A 425 8.95 27.75 -29.46
N LYS A 426 8.18 26.72 -29.84
CA LYS A 426 6.71 26.64 -29.63
C LYS A 426 6.24 25.29 -29.06
N ILE A 427 7.12 24.29 -29.00
CA ILE A 427 6.78 22.90 -28.65
C ILE A 427 7.86 22.34 -27.73
N ILE A 428 7.45 21.72 -26.62
CA ILE A 428 8.30 20.85 -25.81
C ILE A 428 8.04 19.41 -26.24
N HIS A 429 9.09 18.69 -26.61
CA HIS A 429 9.01 17.30 -27.02
C HIS A 429 9.52 16.42 -25.88
N LEU A 430 8.67 15.55 -25.36
CA LEU A 430 9.03 14.51 -24.39
C LEU A 430 8.99 13.14 -25.09
N ILE A 431 10.12 12.44 -25.11
CA ILE A 431 10.23 11.04 -25.53
C ILE A 431 10.65 10.24 -24.30
N SER A 432 9.83 9.28 -23.88
CA SER A 432 10.12 8.41 -22.74
C SER A 432 9.95 6.97 -23.16
N MET A 433 10.92 6.12 -22.81
CA MET A 433 10.80 4.68 -22.97
C MET A 433 10.79 4.05 -21.57
N SER A 434 9.99 3.00 -21.39
CA SER A 434 9.98 2.15 -20.20
C SER A 434 10.12 0.71 -20.64
N TYR A 435 11.24 0.08 -20.33
CA TYR A 435 11.44 -1.35 -20.50
C TYR A 435 11.42 -2.02 -19.14
N ASN A 436 10.51 -2.97 -18.93
CA ASN A 436 10.37 -3.72 -17.70
C ASN A 436 10.52 -5.22 -18.00
N TYR A 437 11.49 -5.85 -17.35
CA TYR A 437 11.69 -7.28 -17.34
C TYR A 437 11.34 -7.85 -15.97
N SER A 438 10.40 -8.78 -15.92
CA SER A 438 9.94 -9.46 -14.72
C SER A 438 10.14 -10.97 -14.88
N LYS A 439 11.07 -11.55 -14.12
CA LYS A 439 11.22 -13.00 -14.00
C LYS A 439 10.62 -13.49 -12.69
N TYR A 440 9.49 -14.17 -12.78
CA TYR A 440 8.82 -14.83 -11.67
C TYR A 440 9.15 -16.32 -11.69
N ASP A 441 9.95 -16.79 -10.73
CA ASP A 441 10.19 -18.22 -10.51
C ASP A 441 9.30 -18.69 -9.36
N GLU A 442 8.56 -19.78 -9.57
CA GLU A 442 7.74 -20.44 -8.56
C GLU A 442 8.17 -21.91 -8.41
N ARG A 443 8.59 -22.27 -7.21
CA ARG A 443 9.03 -23.62 -6.85
C ARG A 443 8.06 -24.27 -5.87
N ASP A 444 7.55 -25.43 -6.27
CA ASP A 444 6.83 -26.33 -5.36
C ASP A 444 7.83 -27.00 -4.41
N VAL A 445 7.52 -26.98 -3.11
CA VAL A 445 8.44 -27.40 -2.05
C VAL A 445 8.52 -28.93 -1.94
N TYR A 446 7.50 -29.67 -2.39
CA TYR A 446 7.45 -31.13 -2.30
C TYR A 446 8.12 -31.83 -3.48
N SER A 447 7.68 -31.54 -4.70
CA SER A 447 8.24 -32.07 -5.95
C SER A 447 9.58 -31.43 -6.32
N GLY A 448 9.87 -30.25 -5.77
CA GLY A 448 11.05 -29.45 -6.11
C GLY A 448 10.99 -28.79 -7.50
N LEU A 449 9.94 -29.06 -8.29
CA LEU A 449 9.73 -28.50 -9.63
C LEU A 449 9.66 -26.98 -9.56
N THR A 450 10.37 -26.31 -10.47
CA THR A 450 10.34 -24.86 -10.63
C THR A 450 9.69 -24.52 -11.96
N THR A 451 8.64 -23.71 -11.91
CA THR A 451 8.04 -23.07 -13.08
C THR A 451 8.53 -21.63 -13.15
N SER A 452 8.84 -21.17 -14.37
CA SER A 452 9.28 -19.79 -14.61
C SER A 452 8.28 -19.08 -15.51
N ASN A 453 7.98 -17.84 -15.18
CA ASN A 453 7.15 -16.94 -15.95
C ASN A 453 7.99 -15.68 -16.24
N ASN A 454 8.37 -15.48 -17.50
CA ASN A 454 9.21 -14.37 -17.94
C ASN A 454 8.37 -13.35 -18.70
N THR A 455 8.27 -12.13 -18.17
CA THR A 455 7.54 -11.02 -18.78
C THR A 455 8.49 -9.93 -19.24
N HIS A 456 8.31 -9.48 -20.47
CA HIS A 456 8.97 -8.31 -21.04
C HIS A 456 7.89 -7.32 -21.45
N THR A 457 7.97 -6.07 -20.96
CA THR A 457 7.06 -4.99 -21.34
C THR A 457 7.89 -3.78 -21.76
N GLY A 458 7.90 -3.47 -23.05
CA GLY A 458 8.43 -2.23 -23.59
C GLY A 458 7.30 -1.24 -23.87
N VAL A 459 7.42 -0.02 -23.40
CA VAL A 459 6.54 1.10 -23.76
C VAL A 459 7.43 2.23 -24.29
N LEU A 460 7.08 2.79 -25.45
CA LEU A 460 7.66 4.01 -25.99
C LEU A 460 6.56 5.06 -26.08
N THR A 461 6.74 6.19 -25.42
CA THR A 461 5.77 7.30 -25.38
C THR A 461 6.41 8.58 -25.93
N TYR A 462 5.68 9.28 -26.79
CA TYR A 462 6.04 10.58 -27.33
C TYR A 462 4.92 11.60 -27.06
N VAL A 463 5.26 12.72 -26.41
CA VAL A 463 4.33 13.78 -26.01
C VAL A 463 4.86 15.15 -26.48
N PRO A 464 4.46 15.63 -27.67
CA PRO A 464 4.72 17.01 -28.08
C PRO A 464 3.69 17.97 -27.45
N THR A 465 4.16 18.80 -26.53
CA THR A 465 3.38 19.83 -25.82
C THR A 465 3.50 21.18 -26.53
N TYR A 466 2.42 21.67 -27.10
CA TYR A 466 2.33 22.95 -27.83
C TYR A 466 2.06 24.10 -26.85
N LEU A 467 3.09 24.90 -26.58
CA LEU A 467 3.08 25.94 -25.55
C LEU A 467 2.05 27.05 -25.81
N GLU A 468 1.87 27.46 -27.07
CA GLU A 468 0.95 28.54 -27.44
C GLU A 468 -0.53 28.13 -27.47
N LYS A 469 -0.81 26.81 -27.45
CA LYS A 469 -2.18 26.27 -27.56
C LYS A 469 -2.63 25.51 -26.31
N GLU A 470 -1.69 25.21 -25.40
CA GLU A 470 -1.91 24.37 -24.21
C GLU A 470 -2.47 22.97 -24.58
N ILE A 471 -1.98 22.42 -25.69
CA ILE A 471 -2.37 21.11 -26.22
C ILE A 471 -1.16 20.17 -26.15
N SER A 472 -1.36 18.98 -25.59
CA SER A 472 -0.35 17.92 -25.51
C SER A 472 -0.99 16.59 -25.92
N PRO A 473 -0.99 16.22 -27.20
CA PRO A 473 -1.20 14.83 -27.59
C PRO A 473 -0.10 13.94 -27.01
N ASP A 474 -0.47 12.72 -26.68
CA ASP A 474 0.45 11.63 -26.38
C ASP A 474 0.23 10.50 -27.39
N PHE A 475 1.34 9.88 -27.79
CA PHE A 475 1.36 8.69 -28.62
C PHE A 475 2.17 7.65 -27.88
N SER A 476 1.66 6.42 -27.72
CA SER A 476 2.45 5.35 -27.15
C SER A 476 2.31 4.01 -27.84
N ILE A 477 3.44 3.32 -27.93
CA ILE A 477 3.59 1.97 -28.46
C ILE A 477 3.92 1.07 -27.28
N LEU A 478 3.09 0.07 -27.01
CA LEU A 478 3.35 -0.97 -26.02
C LEU A 478 3.61 -2.29 -26.74
N TYR A 479 4.70 -2.96 -26.36
CA TYR A 479 5.01 -4.33 -26.72
C TYR A 479 5.15 -5.15 -25.44
N PHE A 480 4.32 -6.18 -25.32
CA PHE A 480 4.30 -7.13 -24.22
C PHE A 480 4.59 -8.52 -24.77
N TYR A 481 5.58 -9.19 -24.19
CA TYR A 481 5.90 -10.58 -24.46
C TYR A 481 5.97 -11.34 -23.13
N ASN A 482 5.33 -12.50 -23.09
CA ASN A 482 5.25 -13.32 -21.90
C ASN A 482 5.48 -14.80 -22.25
N ASP A 483 6.50 -15.39 -21.63
CA ASP A 483 6.89 -16.79 -21.78
C ASP A 483 6.48 -17.54 -20.51
N VAL A 484 5.50 -18.43 -20.63
CA VAL A 484 4.95 -19.25 -19.53
C VAL A 484 5.04 -20.73 -19.89
N PRO A 485 5.03 -21.65 -18.90
CA PRO A 485 5.09 -23.08 -19.17
C PRO A 485 3.93 -23.51 -20.09
N GLY A 486 4.26 -23.92 -21.32
CA GLY A 486 3.31 -24.39 -22.33
C GLY A 486 2.66 -23.32 -23.22
N ALA A 487 2.95 -22.02 -23.06
CA ALA A 487 2.42 -20.99 -23.96
C ALA A 487 3.32 -19.74 -24.06
N LYS A 488 3.25 -19.05 -25.21
CA LYS A 488 3.86 -17.73 -25.42
C LYS A 488 2.77 -16.74 -25.79
N ILE A 489 2.71 -15.63 -25.07
CA ILE A 489 1.71 -14.59 -25.26
C ILE A 489 2.44 -13.33 -25.74
N THR A 490 2.04 -12.81 -26.90
CA THR A 490 2.56 -11.54 -27.42
C THR A 490 1.39 -10.59 -27.62
N LEU A 491 1.57 -9.33 -27.22
CA LEU A 491 0.61 -8.25 -27.45
C LEU A 491 1.38 -7.02 -27.91
N ALA A 492 0.97 -6.45 -29.04
CA ALA A 492 1.36 -5.11 -29.45
C ALA A 492 0.14 -4.19 -29.35
N THR A 493 0.33 -2.94 -28.92
CA THR A 493 -0.72 -1.94 -28.83
C THR A 493 -0.19 -0.59 -29.26
N LEU A 494 -0.92 0.08 -30.15
CA LEU A 494 -0.71 1.47 -30.50
C LEU A 494 -1.84 2.28 -29.88
N SER A 495 -1.49 3.37 -29.20
CA SER A 495 -2.46 4.30 -28.63
C SER A 495 -2.06 5.74 -28.92
N ALA A 496 -3.08 6.59 -29.07
CA ALA A 496 -2.94 8.02 -29.16
C ALA A 496 -4.04 8.64 -28.29
N ALA A 497 -3.68 9.61 -27.47
CA ALA A 497 -4.63 10.42 -26.72
C ALA A 497 -4.27 11.91 -26.85
N LEU A 498 -5.21 12.76 -26.44
CA LEU A 498 -5.12 14.21 -26.60
C LEU A 498 -5.47 14.87 -25.27
N SER A 499 -4.45 15.35 -24.55
CA SER A 499 -4.68 16.24 -23.42
C SER A 499 -4.70 17.70 -23.90
N MET A 500 -5.63 18.47 -23.37
CA MET A 500 -5.77 19.91 -23.63
C MET A 500 -6.06 20.59 -22.30
N GLN A 501 -5.40 21.71 -22.03
CA GLN A 501 -5.71 22.54 -20.88
C GLN A 501 -7.00 23.31 -21.16
N ALA A 502 -8.07 23.00 -20.43
CA ALA A 502 -9.34 23.72 -20.55
C ALA A 502 -9.25 25.08 -19.85
N ALA A 503 -9.63 26.16 -20.55
CA ALA A 503 -9.40 27.52 -20.06
C ALA A 503 -10.55 28.54 -20.27
N LYS A 504 -11.58 28.54 -19.39
CA LYS A 504 -12.22 29.75 -18.79
C LYS A 504 -13.10 29.42 -17.55
N LYS A 505 -13.15 30.34 -16.56
CA LYS A 505 -12.87 30.19 -15.09
C LYS A 505 -13.59 29.15 -14.19
N GLU A 506 -12.83 28.74 -13.16
CA GLU A 506 -13.04 28.13 -11.79
C GLU A 506 -13.10 26.57 -11.44
N ASP A 507 -12.57 25.59 -12.24
CA ASP A 507 -12.44 24.09 -12.00
C ASP A 507 -11.68 23.31 -13.16
N ALA A 508 -11.73 21.94 -13.29
CA ALA A 508 -11.09 21.14 -14.39
C ALA A 508 -11.68 19.71 -14.70
N ALA A 509 -11.58 19.23 -15.96
CA ALA A 509 -11.88 17.84 -16.36
C ALA A 509 -10.78 17.22 -17.26
N GLN A 510 -10.31 16.01 -16.90
CA GLN A 510 -9.41 15.20 -17.75
C GLN A 510 -10.22 14.12 -18.46
N GLY A 511 -10.12 14.05 -19.79
CA GLY A 511 -10.67 12.97 -20.60
C GLY A 511 -9.57 12.17 -21.28
N ALA A 512 -9.56 10.85 -21.10
CA ALA A 512 -8.71 9.93 -21.85
C ALA A 512 -9.61 9.05 -22.72
N ILE A 513 -9.35 9.01 -24.03
CA ILE A 513 -9.96 8.05 -24.95
C ILE A 513 -8.89 7.01 -25.28
N THR A 514 -8.96 5.84 -24.66
CA THR A 514 -8.05 4.73 -24.93
C THR A 514 -8.71 3.78 -25.93
N VAL A 515 -8.24 3.81 -27.18
CA VAL A 515 -8.66 2.85 -28.22
C VAL A 515 -7.72 1.65 -28.18
N TYR A 516 -8.25 0.47 -27.85
CA TYR A 516 -7.50 -0.79 -27.90
C TYR A 516 -7.69 -1.46 -29.27
N LEU A 517 -6.67 -1.36 -30.13
CA LEU A 517 -6.55 -2.19 -31.33
C LEU A 517 -5.64 -3.39 -31.03
N GLY A 518 -6.24 -4.46 -30.51
CA GLY A 518 -5.58 -5.74 -30.26
C GLY A 518 -5.95 -6.77 -31.32
N LYS A 519 -4.96 -7.48 -31.86
CA LYS A 519 -5.15 -8.73 -32.60
C LYS A 519 -4.50 -9.84 -31.79
N THR A 520 -5.30 -10.78 -31.30
CA THR A 520 -4.86 -12.03 -30.64
C THR A 520 -4.34 -13.03 -31.65
#